data_AF-A0A183PE82-F1
#
_entry.id   AF-A0A183PE82-F1
#
_cell.length_a   1.000
_cell.length_b   1.000
_cell.length_c   1.000
_cell.angle_alpha   90.00
_cell.angle_beta   90.00
_cell.angle_gamma   90.00
#
_symmetry.space_group_name_H-M   'P 1'
#
loop_
_entity.id
_entity.type
_entity.pdbx_description
1 polymer ?
#
loop_
_entity_poly.entity_id
_entity_poly.type
_entity_poly.pdbx_seq_one_letter_code
_entity_poly.pdbx_strand_id
1 'polypeptide(L)'
;MLTYIFHLSVVHFNMIGLKVLKAKDFFYIKPYESGYIEFVWSAVSEWCVVLGCAELTFIIALELRDFQKSVMNLQRSSNLNV
;
A
#
# COMPACT_ATOMS: atom_id res chain seq x y z
N MET A 1 7.70 3.49 5.74
CA MET A 1 7.17 2.14 5.45
C MET A 1 6.32 2.14 4.18
N LEU A 2 5.25 2.94 4.12
CA LEU A 2 4.39 3.05 2.92
C LEU A 2 5.18 3.42 1.64
N THR A 3 6.09 4.38 1.74
CA THR A 3 6.95 4.83 0.62
C THR A 3 7.85 3.73 0.07
N TYR A 4 8.29 2.80 0.92
CA TYR A 4 9.16 1.68 0.53
C TYR A 4 8.37 0.57 -0.14
N ILE A 5 7.14 0.32 0.34
CA ILE A 5 6.20 -0.62 -0.27
C ILE A 5 5.77 -0.12 -1.65
N PHE A 6 5.47 1.18 -1.77
CA PHE A 6 5.21 1.84 -3.05
C PHE A 6 6.38 1.64 -4.03
N HIS A 7 7.61 1.88 -3.58
CA HIS A 7 8.77 1.72 -4.45
C HIS A 7 8.99 0.27 -4.91
N LEU A 8 8.73 -0.71 -4.03
CA LEU A 8 8.82 -2.13 -4.37
C LEU A 8 7.69 -2.59 -5.30
N SER A 9 6.46 -2.09 -5.10
CA SER A 9 5.32 -2.42 -5.95
C SER A 9 5.51 -1.86 -7.36
N VAL A 10 5.90 -0.58 -7.49
CA VAL A 10 6.20 0.07 -8.78
C VAL A 10 7.25 -0.76 -9.55
N VAL A 11 8.36 -1.13 -8.89
CA VAL A 11 9.46 -1.85 -9.56
C VAL A 11 9.01 -3.26 -9.99
N HIS A 12 8.31 -4.01 -9.12
CA HIS A 12 7.88 -5.37 -9.44
C HIS A 12 6.76 -5.41 -10.48
N PHE A 13 5.73 -4.55 -10.35
CA PHE A 13 4.64 -4.49 -11.32
C PHE A 13 5.13 -3.99 -12.67
N ASN A 14 6.02 -2.99 -12.71
CA ASN A 14 6.59 -2.55 -13.98
C ASN A 14 7.49 -3.61 -14.60
N MET A 15 8.28 -4.39 -13.83
CA MET A 15 9.11 -5.47 -14.37
C MET A 15 8.30 -6.68 -14.87
N ILE A 16 7.21 -7.04 -14.19
CA ILE A 16 6.33 -8.13 -14.60
C ILE A 16 5.46 -7.69 -15.78
N GLY A 17 4.89 -6.49 -15.70
CA GLY A 17 4.21 -5.82 -16.80
C GLY A 17 5.09 -5.72 -18.03
N LEU A 18 6.39 -5.42 -17.86
CA LEU A 18 7.39 -5.37 -18.94
C LEU A 18 7.37 -6.62 -19.83
N LYS A 19 7.34 -7.78 -19.18
CA LYS A 19 7.44 -9.09 -19.83
C LYS A 19 6.14 -9.47 -20.53
N VAL A 20 5.00 -9.03 -20.00
CA VAL A 20 3.67 -9.33 -20.54
C VAL A 20 3.30 -8.38 -21.68
N LEU A 21 3.70 -7.10 -21.57
CA LEU A 21 3.19 -6.04 -22.42
C LEU A 21 3.83 -5.97 -23.82
N LYS A 22 5.04 -6.52 -24.02
CA LYS A 22 5.85 -6.27 -25.25
C LYS A 22 5.88 -4.78 -25.66
N ALA A 23 5.64 -3.87 -24.72
CA ALA A 23 5.53 -2.44 -25.00
C ALA A 23 6.93 -1.85 -25.21
N LYS A 24 7.00 -0.84 -26.09
CA LYS A 24 8.25 -0.11 -26.36
C LYS A 24 8.61 0.85 -25.23
N ASP A 25 7.59 1.37 -24.54
CA ASP A 25 7.70 2.28 -23.41
C ASP A 25 6.62 1.93 -22.37
N PHE A 26 7.02 1.85 -21.10
CA PHE A 26 6.17 1.39 -20.00
C PHE A 26 5.59 2.55 -19.21
N PHE A 27 6.14 3.76 -19.40
CA PHE A 27 5.59 4.95 -18.78
C PHE A 27 4.45 5.55 -19.60
N TYR A 28 4.32 5.11 -20.85
CA TYR A 28 3.34 5.66 -21.77
C TYR A 28 2.98 4.65 -22.86
N ILE A 29 1.74 4.15 -22.81
CA ILE A 29 1.13 3.33 -23.86
C ILE A 29 -0.20 3.97 -24.24
N LYS A 30 -0.45 4.10 -25.54
CA LYS A 30 -1.67 4.71 -26.07
C LYS A 30 -2.81 3.70 -26.13
N PRO A 31 -4.08 4.13 -26.08
CA PRO A 31 -5.24 3.23 -26.06
C PRO A 31 -5.34 2.21 -27.21
N TYR A 32 -4.74 2.52 -28.35
CA TYR A 32 -4.76 1.67 -29.55
C TYR A 32 -3.53 0.76 -29.69
N GLU A 33 -2.56 0.87 -28.78
CA GLU A 33 -1.36 0.03 -28.81
C GLU A 33 -1.64 -1.32 -28.15
N SER A 34 -1.07 -2.38 -28.73
CA SER A 34 -1.15 -3.72 -28.15
C SER A 34 -0.54 -3.73 -26.75
N GLY A 35 -1.26 -4.27 -25.77
CA GLY A 35 -0.84 -4.24 -24.36
C GLY A 35 -1.51 -3.15 -23.53
N TYR A 36 -2.27 -2.21 -24.13
CA TYR A 36 -2.87 -1.11 -23.36
C TYR A 36 -3.77 -1.59 -22.21
N ILE A 37 -4.57 -2.63 -22.45
CA ILE A 37 -5.50 -3.16 -21.44
C ILE A 37 -4.73 -3.78 -20.27
N GLU A 38 -3.73 -4.60 -20.57
CA GLU A 38 -2.86 -5.23 -19.58
C GLU A 38 -2.10 -4.18 -18.75
N PHE A 39 -1.71 -3.07 -19.38
CA PHE A 39 -1.03 -1.96 -18.71
C PHE A 39 -1.96 -1.26 -17.71
N VAL A 40 -3.19 -0.96 -18.14
CA VAL A 40 -4.21 -0.36 -17.26
C VAL A 40 -4.49 -1.27 -16.07
N TRP A 41 -4.66 -2.58 -16.29
CA TRP A 41 -4.89 -3.53 -15.19
C TRP A 41 -3.70 -3.66 -14.25
N SER A 42 -2.47 -3.62 -14.78
CA SER A 42 -1.25 -3.59 -13.96
C SER A 42 -1.22 -2.33 -13.07
N ALA A 43 -1.51 -1.16 -13.63
CA ALA A 43 -1.56 0.09 -12.87
C ALA A 43 -2.66 0.08 -11.80
N VAL A 44 -3.87 -0.39 -12.13
CA VAL A 44 -4.97 -0.53 -11.17
C VAL A 44 -4.58 -1.49 -10.04
N SER A 45 -3.98 -2.64 -10.36
CA SER A 45 -3.54 -3.61 -9.36
C SER A 45 -2.49 -3.03 -8.42
N GLU A 46 -1.58 -2.21 -8.93
CA GLU A 46 -0.58 -1.53 -8.11
C GLU A 46 -1.25 -0.57 -7.11
N TRP A 47 -2.19 0.25 -7.58
CA TRP A 47 -2.95 1.15 -6.71
C TRP A 47 -3.78 0.42 -5.65
N CYS A 48 -4.36 -0.75 -5.97
CA CYS A 48 -5.05 -1.57 -4.98
C CYS A 48 -4.13 -2.02 -3.84
N VAL A 49 -2.89 -2.42 -4.14
CA VAL A 49 -1.90 -2.81 -3.13
C VAL A 49 -1.54 -1.62 -2.24
N VAL A 50 -1.30 -0.45 -2.84
CA VAL A 50 -0.95 0.78 -2.11
C VAL A 50 -2.08 1.21 -1.16
N LEU A 51 -3.32 1.21 -1.65
CA LEU A 51 -4.49 1.56 -0.85
C LEU A 51 -4.73 0.56 0.28
N GLY A 52 -4.60 -0.75 0.01
CA GLY A 52 -4.70 -1.79 1.04
C GLY A 52 -3.64 -1.64 2.14
N CYS A 53 -2.40 -1.28 1.77
CA CYS A 53 -1.36 -0.99 2.75
C CYS A 53 -1.65 0.28 3.58
N ALA A 54 -2.23 1.31 2.96
CA ALA A 54 -2.64 2.54 3.66
C ALA A 54 -3.76 2.24 4.67
N GLU A 55 -4.76 1.47 4.26
CA GLU A 55 -5.86 1.03 5.12
C GLU A 55 -5.36 0.21 6.32
N LEU A 56 -4.52 -0.80 6.08
CA LEU A 56 -3.95 -1.61 7.15
C LEU A 56 -3.12 -0.77 8.12
N THR A 57 -2.33 0.16 7.60
CA THR A 57 -1.53 1.08 8.44
C THR A 57 -2.45 1.92 9.33
N PHE A 58 -3.58 2.39 8.79
CA PHE A 58 -4.55 3.17 9.55
C PHE A 58 -5.22 2.35 10.66
N ILE A 59 -5.61 1.11 10.36
CA ILE A 59 -6.21 0.18 11.34
C ILE A 59 -5.22 -0.07 12.49
N ILE A 60 -3.98 -0.43 12.18
CA ILE A 60 -2.94 -0.68 13.18
C ILE A 60 -2.68 0.58 14.03
N ALA A 61 -2.67 1.76 13.41
CA ALA A 61 -2.48 3.02 14.14
C ALA A 61 -3.63 3.31 15.13
N LEU A 62 -4.87 2.96 14.76
CA LEU A 62 -6.02 3.08 15.67
C LEU A 62 -5.94 2.07 16.82
N GLU A 63 -5.64 0.80 16.53
CA GLU A 63 -5.50 -0.22 17.57
C GLU A 63 -4.38 0.12 18.57
N LEU A 64 -3.24 0.60 18.08
CA LEU A 64 -2.14 1.05 18.94
C LEU A 64 -2.53 2.24 19.82
N ARG A 65 -3.33 3.17 19.29
CA ARG A 65 -3.84 4.31 20.07
C ARG A 65 -4.75 3.83 21.20
N ASP A 66 -5.67 2.91 20.91
CA ASP A 66 -6.58 2.38 21.91
C ASP A 66 -5.84 1.55 22.97
N PHE A 67 -4.85 0.76 22.55
CA PHE A 67 -3.97 0.05 23.46
C PHE A 67 -3.19 0.99 24.38
N GLN A 68 -2.59 2.05 23.84
CA GLN A 68 -1.91 3.06 24.67
C GLN A 68 -2.86 3.71 25.67
N LYS A 69 -4.09 4.02 25.25
CA LYS A 69 -5.10 4.60 26.14
C LYS A 69 -5.49 3.65 27.27
N SER A 70 -5.65 2.37 26.98
CA SER A 70 -5.97 1.36 28.02
C SER A 70 -4.83 1.21 29.04
N VAL A 71 -3.59 1.16 28.57
CA VAL A 71 -2.39 1.08 29.43
C VAL A 71 -2.29 2.31 30.34
N MET A 72 -2.45 3.52 29.81
CA MET A 72 -2.43 4.74 30.62
C MET A 72 -3.52 4.76 31.70
N ASN A 73 -4.72 4.27 31.38
CA ASN A 73 -5.83 4.20 32.35
C ASN A 73 -5.55 3.20 33.48
N LEU A 74 -4.97 2.04 33.15
CA LEU A 74 -4.54 1.05 34.15
C LEU A 74 -3.47 1.63 35.08
N GLN A 75 -2.46 2.30 34.52
CA GLN A 75 -1.39 2.92 35.29
C GLN A 75 -1.90 4.09 36.16
N ARG A 76 -2.92 4.82 35.71
CA ARG A 76 -3.58 5.85 36.53
C ARG A 76 -4.35 5.24 37.70
N SER A 77 -5.07 4.13 37.46
CA SER A 77 -5.81 3.41 38.49
C SER A 77 -4.87 2.84 39.56
N SER A 78 -3.73 2.27 39.16
CA SER A 78 -2.75 1.75 40.13
C SER A 78 -2.14 2.84 41.00
N ASN A 79 -1.87 4.04 40.45
CA ASN A 79 -1.34 5.17 41.22
C ASN A 79 -2.37 5.82 42.17
N LEU A 80 -3.67 5.62 41.96
CA LEU A 80 -4.73 6.09 42.86
C LEU A 80 -5.00 5.13 44.03
N ASN A 81 -4.56 3.88 43.91
CA ASN A 81 -4.72 2.83 44.92
C ASN A 81 -3.48 2.64 45.81
N VAL A 82 -2.47 3.51 45.69
CA VAL A 82 -1.29 3.62 46.57
C VAL A 82 -1.43 4.88 47.41
#